data_AF-A0A1B6NY27-F1
#
_entry.id   AF-A0A1B6NY27-F1
#
_cell.length_a   1.000
_cell.length_b   1.000
_cell.length_c   1.000
_cell.angle_alpha   90.00
_cell.angle_beta   90.00
_cell.angle_gamma   90.00
#
_symmetry.space_group_name_H-M   'P 1'
#
loop_
_entity.id
_entity.type
_entity.pdbx_description
1 polymer ?
#
loop_
_entity_poly.entity_id
_entity_poly.type
_entity_poly.pdbx_seq_one_letter_code
_entity_poly.pdbx_strand_id
1 'polypeptide(L)' 'MRQYHGKKMAMHCGSGNRVGAAIALRAGWLRGRKMDTAMERGRSHGLTKLEQEVHNRLLVPR' A
#
# COMPACT_ATOMS: atom_id res chain seq x y z
N MET A 1 8.24 12.43 -14.56
CA MET A 1 7.38 12.25 -13.37
C MET A 1 7.00 13.54 -12.61
N ARG A 2 7.70 14.68 -12.76
CA ARG A 2 7.38 15.93 -12.03
C ARG A 2 5.99 16.52 -12.29
N GLN A 3 5.38 16.26 -13.46
CA GLN A 3 4.11 16.85 -13.88
C GLN A 3 2.91 16.56 -12.96
N TYR A 4 2.99 15.49 -12.16
CA TYR A 4 1.91 15.04 -11.26
C TYR A 4 2.29 15.13 -9.78
N HIS A 5 3.44 15.71 -9.44
CA HIS A 5 3.86 15.86 -8.06
C HIS A 5 2.88 16.76 -7.30
N GLY A 6 2.30 16.28 -6.20
CA GLY A 6 1.38 17.03 -5.35
C GLY A 6 -0.07 17.05 -5.84
N LYS A 7 -0.37 16.50 -7.02
CA LYS A 7 -1.74 16.39 -7.52
C LYS A 7 -2.48 15.24 -6.83
N LYS A 8 -3.78 15.43 -6.57
CA LYS A 8 -4.65 14.36 -6.06
C LYS A 8 -4.84 13.33 -7.17
N MET A 9 -4.67 12.05 -6.83
CA MET A 9 -4.78 10.93 -7.75
C MET A 9 -5.78 9.93 -7.18
N ALA A 10 -6.76 9.53 -8.00
CA ALA A 10 -7.65 8.43 -7.69
C ALA A 10 -7.04 7.12 -8.23
N MET A 11 -6.96 6.10 -7.37
CA MET A 11 -6.54 4.76 -7.76
C MET A 11 -7.72 3.83 -7.46
N HIS A 12 -8.11 3.02 -8.45
CA HIS A 12 -9.20 2.05 -8.28
C HIS A 12 -8.74 0.66 -8.73
N CYS A 13 -9.41 -0.35 -8.21
CA CYS A 13 -9.39 -1.70 -8.76
C CYS A 13 -10.76 -2.33 -8.55
N GLY A 14 -11.02 -3.49 -9.17
CA GLY A 14 -12.33 -4.14 -9.10
C GLY A 14 -12.87 -4.39 -7.68
N SER A 15 -12.01 -4.60 -6.68
CA SER A 15 -12.44 -4.97 -5.31
C SER A 15 -11.78 -4.17 -4.18
N GLY A 16 -11.05 -3.09 -4.49
CA GLY A 16 -10.19 -2.39 -3.51
C GLY A 16 -8.92 -3.15 -3.07
N ASN A 17 -8.89 -4.48 -3.17
CA ASN A 17 -7.80 -5.32 -2.66
C ASN A 17 -6.40 -4.95 -3.19
N ARG A 18 -6.28 -4.65 -4.50
CA ARG A 18 -5.01 -4.21 -5.10
C ARG A 18 -4.62 -2.79 -4.71
N VAL A 19 -5.61 -1.92 -4.50
CA VAL A 19 -5.38 -0.55 -4.02
C VAL A 19 -4.85 -0.59 -2.60
N GLY A 20 -5.49 -1.33 -1.70
CA GLY A 20 -5.02 -1.54 -0.34
C GLY A 20 -3.59 -2.11 -0.29
N ALA A 21 -3.28 -3.10 -1.13
CA ALA A 21 -1.93 -3.64 -1.23
C ALA A 21 -0.90 -2.59 -1.65
N ALA A 22 -1.19 -1.80 -2.69
CA ALA A 22 -0.31 -0.72 -3.15
C ALA A 22 -0.11 0.36 -2.08
N ILE A 23 -1.15 0.69 -1.32
CA ILE A 23 -1.08 1.68 -0.22
C ILE A 23 -0.19 1.17 0.92
N ALA A 24 -0.33 -0.09 1.32
CA ALA A 24 0.52 -0.70 2.34
C ALA A 24 1.99 -0.75 1.92
N LEU A 25 2.28 -1.27 0.72
CA LEU A 25 3.64 -1.35 0.20
C LEU A 25 4.29 0.04 0.06
N ARG A 26 3.53 1.04 -0.39
CA ARG A 26 4.01 2.43 -0.42
C ARG A 26 4.31 2.97 0.99
N ALA A 27 3.52 2.62 1.99
CA ALA A 27 3.74 3.06 3.36
C ALA A 27 5.03 2.45 3.95
N GLY A 28 5.25 1.15 3.74
CA GLY A 28 6.47 0.48 4.21
C GLY A 28 7.72 0.88 3.41
N TRP A 29 7.75 0.58 2.12
CA TRP A 29 8.95 0.73 1.29
C TRP A 29 9.32 2.19 0.99
N LEU A 30 8.34 3.03 0.64
CA LEU A 30 8.63 4.40 0.18
C LEU A 30 8.56 5.45 1.28
N ARG A 31 7.89 5.15 2.39
CA ARG A 31 7.69 6.09 3.51
C ARG A 31 8.30 5.62 4.82
N GLY A 32 8.96 4.45 4.84
CA GLY A 32 9.65 3.91 6.01
C GLY A 32 8.74 3.69 7.22
N ARG A 33 7.44 3.47 7.01
CA ARG A 33 6.51 3.23 8.12
C ARG A 33 6.73 1.82 8.66
N LYS A 34 6.52 1.66 9.97
CA LYS A 34 6.52 0.34 10.63
C LYS A 34 5.48 -0.58 9.98
N MET A 35 5.77 -1.88 10.01
CA MET A 35 4.93 -2.94 9.45
C MET A 35 3.46 -2.77 9.82
N ASP A 36 3.15 -2.66 11.11
CA ASP A 36 1.76 -2.58 11.59
C ASP A 36 1.02 -1.38 10.99
N THR A 37 1.68 -0.21 10.97
CA THR A 37 1.12 1.00 10.35
C THR A 37 0.95 0.85 8.85
N ALA A 38 1.86 0.16 8.16
CA ALA A 38 1.74 -0.09 6.73
C ALA A 38 0.54 -1.01 6.43
N MET A 39 0.39 -2.08 7.21
CA MET A 39 -0.70 -3.04 7.08
C MET A 39 -2.06 -2.41 7.41
N GLU A 40 -2.16 -1.65 8.49
CA GLU A 40 -3.37 -0.91 8.87
C GLU A 40 -3.81 0.07 7.77
N ARG A 41 -2.85 0.79 7.18
CA ARG A 41 -3.12 1.67 6.04
C ARG A 41 -3.59 0.90 4.80
N GLY A 42 -3.10 -0.30 4.57
CA GLY A 42 -3.63 -1.18 3.52
C GLY A 42 -5.07 -1.59 3.78
N ARG A 43 -5.38 -2.09 4.99
CA ARG A 43 -6.72 -2.57 5.39
C ARG A 43 -7.77 -1.48 5.26
N SER A 44 -7.48 -0.27 5.74
CA SER A 44 -8.35 0.91 5.58
C SER A 44 -8.63 1.30 4.13
N HIS A 45 -7.82 0.83 3.17
CA HIS A 45 -7.99 1.09 1.73
C HIS A 45 -8.47 -0.16 0.95
N GLY A 46 -9.01 -1.16 1.65
CA GLY A 46 -9.65 -2.33 1.05
C GLY A 46 -8.74 -3.55 0.84
N LEU A 47 -7.57 -3.59 1.49
CA LEU A 47 -6.72 -4.79 1.51
C LEU A 47 -7.47 -5.94 2.18
N THR A 48 -7.56 -7.07 1.48
CA THR A 48 -8.23 -8.28 1.96
C THR A 48 -7.39 -9.50 1.60
N LYS A 49 -7.67 -10.18 0.48
CA LYS A 49 -7.01 -11.45 0.11
C LYS A 49 -5.50 -11.36 -0.10
N LEU A 50 -4.97 -10.16 -0.36
CA LEU A 50 -3.53 -9.94 -0.57
C LEU A 50 -2.76 -9.66 0.72
N GLU A 51 -3.42 -9.67 1.88
CA GLU A 51 -2.82 -9.25 3.15
C GLU A 51 -1.55 -10.04 3.50
N GLN A 52 -1.60 -11.36 3.39
CA GLN A 52 -0.44 -12.21 3.70
C GLN A 52 0.74 -11.97 2.74
N GLU A 53 0.47 -11.81 1.44
CA GLU A 53 1.51 -11.52 0.45
C GLU A 53 2.15 -10.16 0.73
N VAL A 54 1.34 -9.14 1.03
CA VAL A 54 1.84 -7.80 1.38
C VAL A 54 2.69 -7.84 2.65
N HIS A 55 2.25 -8.57 3.68
CA HIS A 55 3.03 -8.76 4.89
C HIS A 55 4.41 -9.38 4.58
N ASN A 56 4.44 -10.49 3.82
CA ASN A 56 5.68 -11.15 3.44
C ASN A 56 6.62 -10.23 2.64
N ARG A 57 6.06 -9.40 1.75
CA ARG A 57 6.82 -8.42 0.95
C ARG A 57 7.39 -7.28 1.78
N LEU A 58 6.72 -6.88 2.85
CA LEU A 58 7.20 -5.85 3.76
C LEU A 58 8.30 -6.36 4.71
N LEU A 59 8.39 -7.67 4.95
CA LEU A 59 9.47 -8.28 5.74
C LEU A 59 10.82 -8.25 5.01
N VAL A 60 10.81 -8.23 3.69
CA VAL A 60 12.02 -8.17 2.87
C VAL A 60 12.41 -6.70 2.67
N PRO A 61 13.57 -6.25 3.16
CA PRO A 61 14.08 -4.91 2.88
C PRO A 61 14.31 -4.75 1.37
N ARG A 62 13.91 -3.61 0.80
CA ARG A 62 14.19 -3.23 -0.60
C ARG A 62 14.94 -1.91 -0.66
#